data_AF-A0A965TWD9-F1
#
_entry.id   AF-A0A965TWD9-F1
#
_cell.length_a   1.000
_cell.length_b   1.000
_cell.length_c   1.000
_cell.angle_alpha   90.00
_cell.angle_beta   90.00
_cell.angle_gamma   90.00
#
_symmetry.space_group_name_H-M   'P 1'
#
loop_
_entity.id
_entity.type
_entity.pdbx_description
1 polymer ?
#
loop_
_entity_poly.entity_id
_entity_poly.type
_entity_poly.pdbx_seq_one_letter_code
_entity_poly.pdbx_strand_id
1 'polypeptide(L)'
;MITRKSWMEFRNTGLLFLINQILHAFGWAIVIEVHDDETEIYPARVDFRGFSEEVTDRDYKKISKYLLDNSQQLYRETSDSLSD
;
A
#
# COMPACT_ATOMS: atom_id res chain seq x y z
N MET A 1 -16.01 2.75 11.96
CA MET A 1 -16.32 3.75 10.90
C MET A 1 -15.45 3.45 9.69
N ILE A 2 -15.97 3.54 8.45
CA ILE A 2 -15.18 3.28 7.23
C ILE A 2 -14.85 4.62 6.57
N THR A 3 -13.55 4.93 6.40
CA THR A 3 -13.08 6.12 5.70
C THR A 3 -12.48 5.71 4.36
N ARG A 4 -13.11 6.11 3.26
CA ARG A 4 -12.63 5.80 1.90
C ARG A 4 -11.34 6.58 1.60
N LYS A 5 -10.31 5.90 1.10
CA LYS A 5 -9.08 6.48 0.56
C LYS A 5 -9.02 6.30 -0.95
N SER A 6 -8.33 7.20 -1.65
CA SER A 6 -8.05 7.00 -3.08
C SER A 6 -6.93 5.99 -3.27
N TRP A 7 -6.88 5.38 -4.45
CA TRP A 7 -5.79 4.45 -4.78
C TRP A 7 -4.43 5.12 -4.90
N MET A 8 -4.39 6.38 -5.33
CA MET A 8 -3.15 7.17 -5.33
C MET A 8 -2.68 7.49 -3.92
N GLU A 9 -3.59 7.79 -3.01
CA GLU A 9 -3.26 7.93 -1.58
C GLU A 9 -2.72 6.60 -1.02
N PHE A 10 -3.39 5.47 -1.30
CA PHE A 10 -2.92 4.15 -0.88
C PHE A 10 -1.53 3.81 -1.44
N ARG A 11 -1.28 4.07 -2.73
CA ARG A 11 0.04 3.90 -3.35
C ARG A 11 1.11 4.76 -2.66
N ASN A 12 0.78 5.98 -2.28
CA ASN A 12 1.71 6.90 -1.63
C ASN A 12 2.09 6.50 -0.20
N THR A 13 1.30 5.66 0.47
CA THR A 13 1.69 5.07 1.77
C THR A 13 2.82 4.05 1.67
N GLY A 14 3.09 3.50 0.47
CA GLY A 14 3.97 2.35 0.28
C GLY A 14 3.33 0.99 0.59
N LEU A 15 2.08 0.95 1.09
CA LEU A 15 1.39 -0.31 1.38
C LEU A 15 1.05 -1.12 0.12
N LEU A 16 0.87 -0.47 -1.04
CA LEU A 16 0.71 -1.17 -2.33
C LEU A 16 1.96 -2.02 -2.67
N PHE A 17 3.15 -1.50 -2.39
CA PHE A 17 4.39 -2.26 -2.55
C PHE A 17 4.42 -3.45 -1.59
N LEU A 18 4.07 -3.22 -0.31
CA LEU A 18 4.06 -4.28 0.70
C LEU A 18 3.11 -5.43 0.34
N ILE A 19 1.89 -5.13 -0.12
CA ILE A 19 0.95 -6.19 -0.52
C ILE A 19 1.42 -6.89 -1.79
N ASN A 20 2.00 -6.16 -2.75
CA ASN A 20 2.54 -6.77 -3.96
C ASN A 20 3.76 -7.67 -3.70
N GLN A 21 4.57 -7.40 -2.66
CA GLN A 21 5.61 -8.34 -2.23
C GLN A 21 5.02 -9.72 -1.88
N ILE A 22 3.87 -9.75 -1.20
CA ILE A 22 3.17 -11.00 -0.85
C ILE A 22 2.56 -11.61 -2.12
N LEU A 23 1.86 -10.82 -2.93
CA LEU A 23 1.19 -11.31 -4.14
C LEU A 23 2.18 -11.87 -5.17
N HIS A 24 3.38 -11.28 -5.30
CA HIS A 24 4.44 -11.76 -6.19
C HIS A 24 4.85 -13.20 -5.85
N ALA A 25 4.78 -13.62 -4.58
CA ALA A 25 5.03 -15.02 -4.20
C ALA A 25 4.04 -15.99 -4.85
N PHE A 26 2.82 -15.52 -5.14
CA PHE A 26 1.77 -16.29 -5.82
C PHE A 26 1.70 -15.99 -7.34
N GLY A 27 2.62 -15.19 -7.88
CA GLY A 27 2.60 -14.75 -9.28
C GLY A 27 1.44 -13.80 -9.61
N TRP A 28 1.00 -13.02 -8.62
CA TRP A 28 -0.04 -12.00 -8.77
C TRP A 28 0.51 -10.62 -8.43
N ALA A 29 -0.13 -9.56 -8.93
CA ALA A 29 0.09 -8.18 -8.50
C ALA A 29 -1.21 -7.38 -8.62
N ILE A 30 -1.35 -6.32 -7.82
CA ILE A 30 -2.31 -5.24 -8.06
C ILE A 30 -1.60 -4.20 -8.93
N VAL A 31 -2.12 -3.94 -10.11
CA VAL A 31 -1.62 -2.95 -11.06
C VAL A 31 -2.46 -1.69 -10.95
N ILE A 32 -1.80 -0.54 -10.97
CA ILE A 32 -2.43 0.78 -11.13
C ILE A 32 -1.82 1.38 -12.39
N GLU A 33 -2.61 1.45 -13.45
CA GLU A 33 -2.26 2.18 -14.66
C GLU A 33 -2.80 3.59 -14.54
N VAL A 34 -1.92 4.57 -14.74
CA VAL A 34 -2.28 5.99 -14.72
C VAL A 34 -2.09 6.50 -16.13
N HIS A 35 -3.20 6.73 -16.81
CA HIS A 35 -3.29 7.41 -18.09
C HIS A 35 -3.65 8.88 -17.84
N ASP A 36 -3.49 9.76 -18.84
CA ASP A 36 -3.63 11.21 -18.67
C ASP A 36 -4.97 11.63 -18.01
N ASP A 37 -6.06 10.93 -18.34
CA ASP A 37 -7.41 11.22 -17.84
C ASP A 37 -8.05 10.06 -17.03
N GLU A 38 -7.41 8.88 -16.97
CA GLU A 38 -8.00 7.67 -16.41
C GLU A 38 -7.03 6.89 -15.53
N THR A 39 -7.55 6.33 -14.44
CA THR A 39 -6.79 5.41 -13.58
C THR A 39 -7.49 4.07 -13.56
N GLU A 40 -6.86 3.06 -14.16
CA GLU A 40 -7.34 1.68 -14.14
C GLU A 40 -6.61 0.86 -13.10
N ILE A 41 -7.36 -0.02 -12.42
CA ILE A 41 -6.84 -0.80 -11.30
C ILE A 41 -7.38 -2.20 -11.35
N TYR A 42 -6.49 -3.18 -11.41
CA TYR A 42 -6.86 -4.56 -11.61
C TYR A 42 -5.78 -5.52 -11.07
N PRO A 43 -6.16 -6.75 -10.69
CA PRO A 43 -5.20 -7.81 -10.42
C PRO A 43 -4.62 -8.35 -11.74
N ALA A 44 -3.32 -8.63 -11.77
CA ALA A 44 -2.63 -9.18 -12.93
C ALA A 44 -1.77 -10.39 -12.55
N ARG A 45 -1.57 -11.29 -13.50
CA ARG A 45 -0.58 -12.37 -13.40
C ARG A 45 0.80 -11.81 -13.77
N VAL A 46 1.80 -12.15 -12.98
CA VAL A 46 3.19 -11.75 -13.20
C VAL A 46 4.12 -12.95 -13.17
N ASP A 47 5.13 -12.93 -14.01
CA ASP A 47 6.19 -13.93 -14.11
C ASP A 47 7.43 -13.51 -13.30
N PHE A 48 7.70 -12.21 -13.18
CA PHE A 48 8.73 -11.65 -12.32
C PHE A 48 8.29 -11.52 -10.86
N ARG A 49 9.19 -11.84 -9.92
CA ARG A 49 8.94 -11.79 -8.47
C ARG A 49 9.87 -10.79 -7.80
N GLY A 50 9.30 -10.03 -6.86
CA GLY A 50 10.00 -8.99 -6.13
C GLY A 50 10.10 -7.67 -6.91
N PHE A 51 10.99 -6.79 -6.44
CA PHE A 51 11.23 -5.44 -6.96
C PHE A 51 12.73 -5.15 -6.98
N SER A 52 13.15 -4.12 -7.73
CA SER A 52 14.53 -3.65 -7.69
C SER A 52 14.89 -3.05 -6.33
N GLU A 53 16.18 -2.96 -6.04
CA GLU A 53 16.68 -2.35 -4.79
C GLU A 53 16.22 -0.89 -4.65
N GLU A 54 16.26 -0.12 -5.74
CA GLU A 54 15.79 1.28 -5.76
C GLU A 54 14.31 1.42 -5.39
N VAL A 55 13.45 0.55 -5.93
CA VAL A 55 12.02 0.52 -5.61
C VAL A 55 11.82 0.12 -4.15
N THR A 56 12.56 -0.89 -3.71
CA THR A 56 12.52 -1.42 -2.35
C THR A 56 12.88 -0.33 -1.33
N ASP A 57 14.02 0.35 -1.49
CA ASP A 57 14.46 1.43 -0.60
C ASP A 57 13.45 2.60 -0.58
N ARG A 58 13.00 3.05 -1.75
CA ARG A 58 12.03 4.13 -1.87
C ARG A 58 10.72 3.82 -1.13
N ASP A 59 10.16 2.64 -1.34
CA ASP A 59 8.82 2.32 -0.83
C ASP A 59 8.85 1.87 0.64
N TYR A 60 9.94 1.30 1.15
CA TYR A 60 10.12 1.14 2.60
C TYR A 60 10.19 2.49 3.32
N LYS A 61 10.85 3.51 2.75
CA LYS A 61 10.83 4.88 3.31
C LYS A 61 9.42 5.44 3.40
N LYS A 62 8.57 5.19 2.39
CA LYS A 62 7.15 5.60 2.42
C LYS A 62 6.39 4.90 3.55
N ILE A 63 6.59 3.59 3.72
CA ILE A 63 5.96 2.82 4.81
C ILE A 63 6.39 3.38 6.16
N SER A 64 7.69 3.60 6.39
CA SER A 64 8.18 4.17 7.64
C SER A 64 7.59 5.55 7.92
N LYS A 65 7.48 6.41 6.90
CA LYS A 65 6.83 7.71 7.02
C LYS A 65 5.34 7.56 7.35
N TYR A 66 4.61 6.70 6.65
CA TYR A 66 3.20 6.44 6.93
C TYR A 66 2.98 6.00 8.39
N LEU A 67 3.81 5.06 8.87
CA LEU A 67 3.72 4.60 10.26
C LEU A 67 4.00 5.72 11.26
N LEU A 68 5.03 6.54 11.02
CA LEU A 68 5.35 7.68 11.87
C LEU A 68 4.16 8.66 11.93
N ASP A 69 3.68 9.10 10.78
CA ASP A 69 2.63 10.12 10.64
C ASP A 69 1.28 9.66 11.22
N ASN A 70 1.00 8.35 11.23
CA ASN A 70 -0.30 7.80 11.64
C ASN A 70 -0.27 7.06 12.97
N SER A 71 0.90 6.85 13.59
CA SER A 71 1.09 6.05 14.81
C SER A 71 0.12 6.39 15.95
N GLN A 72 -0.07 7.68 16.25
CA GLN A 72 -0.97 8.11 17.32
C GLN A 72 -2.43 7.78 17.01
N GLN A 73 -2.86 7.98 15.76
CA GLN A 73 -4.22 7.66 15.33
C GLN A 73 -4.46 6.15 15.38
N LEU A 74 -3.55 5.34 14.84
CA LEU A 74 -3.61 3.88 14.88
C LEU A 74 -3.69 3.37 16.33
N TYR A 75 -2.93 3.96 17.25
CA TYR A 75 -2.99 3.62 18.66
C TYR A 75 -4.38 3.94 19.27
N ARG A 76 -4.89 5.15 19.04
CA ARG A 76 -6.24 5.56 19.54
C ARG A 76 -7.34 4.66 19.02
N GLU A 77 -7.33 4.35 17.71
CA GLU A 77 -8.32 3.49 17.06
C GLU A 77 -8.43 2.10 17.70
N THR A 78 -7.33 1.57 18.25
CA THR A 78 -7.31 0.28 18.96
C THR A 78 -7.51 0.38 20.46
N SER A 79 -7.22 1.54 21.06
CA SER A 79 -7.30 1.76 22.51
C SER A 79 -8.70 2.17 22.96
N ASP A 80 -9.36 3.03 22.18
CA ASP A 80 -10.72 3.50 22.47
C ASP A 80 -11.77 2.42 22.17
N SER A 81 -11.43 1.42 21.33
CA SER A 81 -12.28 0.25 21.08
C SER A 81 -12.30 -0.80 22.21
N LEU A 82 -11.53 -0.58 23.29
CA LEU A 82 -11.48 -1.47 24.47
C LEU A 82 -12.27 -0.92 25.67
N SER A 83 -12.95 0.22 25.51
CA SER A 83 -13.73 0.89 26.56
C SER A 83 -15.25 0.72 26.46
N ASP A 84 -15.72 -0.18 25.59
CA ASP A 84 -17.14 -0.61 25.51
C ASP A 84 -17.37 -1.94 26.24
#